data_AF-A0A2I0IJK2-F1
#
_entry.id   AF-A0A2I0IJK2-F1
#
_cell.length_a   1.000
_cell.length_b   1.000
_cell.length_c   1.000
_cell.angle_alpha   90.00
_cell.angle_beta   90.00
_cell.angle_gamma   90.00
#
_symmetry.space_group_name_H-M   'P 1'
#
loop_
_entity.id
_entity.type
_entity.pdbx_description
1 polymer ?
#
loop_
_entity_poly.entity_id
_entity_poly.type
_entity_poly.pdbx_seq_one_letter_code
_entity_poly.pdbx_strand_id
1 'polypeptide(L)'
;MAIYDVVQLVRADISTVALGISASTASIILGGGAKGKRFAMPNTRIMIHQPLGGASGQAIDVEIQAREVMHNKNNVTRIISSFTGRSFEQVEKDIDRDRYMSPIEAVEYGIIDGVIDRDSIIPLMPVPEKVKSTLNYEEISKDPRKFLTPDIPDDEIY
;
A
#
# COMPACT_ATOMS: atom_id res chain seq x y z
N MET A 1 9.70 1.58 7.35
CA MET A 1 8.62 0.61 7.08
C MET A 1 7.48 0.63 8.10
N ALA A 2 7.66 1.15 9.31
CA ALA A 2 6.62 1.14 10.37
C ALA A 2 5.18 1.47 9.93
N ILE A 3 4.96 2.48 9.07
CA ILE A 3 3.60 2.80 8.59
C ILE A 3 2.99 1.66 7.78
N TYR A 4 3.77 1.03 6.89
CA TYR A 4 3.32 -0.14 6.14
C TYR A 4 2.97 -1.28 7.10
N ASP A 5 3.79 -1.53 8.12
CA ASP A 5 3.53 -2.59 9.10
C ASP A 5 2.24 -2.32 9.88
N VAL A 6 1.97 -1.06 10.24
CA VAL A 6 0.67 -0.66 10.83
C VAL A 6 -0.47 -0.92 9.85
N VAL A 7 -0.28 -0.62 8.56
CA VAL A 7 -1.30 -0.92 7.54
C VAL A 7 -1.61 -2.41 7.45
N GLN A 8 -0.61 -3.28 7.60
CA GLN A 8 -0.81 -4.73 7.62
C GLN A 8 -1.35 -5.26 8.96
N LEU A 9 -1.04 -4.58 10.07
CA LEU A 9 -1.39 -5.03 11.43
C LEU A 9 -2.85 -4.73 11.81
N VAL A 10 -3.39 -3.62 11.32
CA VAL A 10 -4.74 -3.17 11.69
C VAL A 10 -5.79 -4.13 11.12
N ARG A 11 -6.76 -4.54 11.95
CA ARG A 11 -7.84 -5.48 11.54
C ARG A 11 -8.79 -4.89 10.50
N ALA A 12 -8.94 -3.56 10.48
CA ALA A 12 -9.78 -2.87 9.51
C ALA A 12 -9.05 -2.71 8.17
N ASP A 13 -9.74 -3.01 7.07
CA ASP A 13 -9.22 -2.76 5.73
C ASP A 13 -8.88 -1.29 5.51
N ILE A 14 -7.62 -1.01 5.19
CA ILE A 14 -7.16 0.35 4.90
C ILE A 14 -7.26 0.63 3.41
N SER A 15 -8.06 1.64 3.06
CA SER A 15 -8.09 2.24 1.72
C SER A 15 -6.97 3.26 1.57
N THR A 16 -6.23 3.20 0.47
CA THR A 16 -5.17 4.15 0.15
C THR A 16 -5.53 4.95 -1.09
N VAL A 17 -5.38 6.27 -1.04
CA VAL A 17 -5.68 7.15 -2.18
C VAL A 17 -4.51 8.12 -2.38
N ALA A 18 -3.89 8.06 -3.55
CA ALA A 18 -2.83 8.97 -3.92
C ALA A 18 -3.38 10.20 -4.68
N LEU A 19 -2.89 11.38 -4.29
CA LEU A 19 -3.19 12.66 -4.93
C LEU A 19 -1.87 13.37 -5.24
N GLY A 20 -1.76 13.93 -6.45
CA GLY A 20 -0.56 14.67 -6.87
C GLY A 20 0.62 13.75 -7.16
N ILE A 21 1.37 13.36 -6.13
CA ILE A 21 2.49 12.43 -6.27
C ILE A 21 2.57 11.44 -5.10
N SER A 22 2.76 10.18 -5.45
CA SER A 22 3.20 9.13 -4.53
C SER A 22 4.55 8.63 -5.03
N ALA A 23 5.62 8.86 -4.28
CA ALA A 23 6.97 8.53 -4.71
C ALA A 23 7.75 7.81 -3.61
N SER A 24 8.62 6.89 -4.01
CA SER A 24 9.49 6.13 -3.09
C SER A 24 8.66 5.40 -2.01
N THR A 25 8.97 5.57 -0.72
CA THR A 25 8.25 4.95 0.38
C THR A 25 6.75 5.24 0.37
N ALA A 26 6.30 6.39 -0.15
CA ALA A 26 4.86 6.68 -0.26
C ALA A 26 4.15 5.72 -1.22
N SER A 27 4.80 5.31 -2.32
CA SER A 27 4.25 4.32 -3.26
C SER A 27 4.16 2.92 -2.67
N ILE A 28 5.06 2.59 -1.76
CA ILE A 28 5.02 1.33 -1.02
C ILE A 28 3.82 1.34 -0.05
N ILE A 29 3.60 2.44 0.67
CA ILE A 29 2.44 2.60 1.56
C ILE A 29 1.15 2.58 0.75
N LEU A 30 1.10 3.26 -0.39
CA LEU A 30 -0.03 3.22 -1.33
C LEU A 30 -0.35 1.78 -1.74
N GLY A 31 0.67 1.03 -2.19
CA GLY A 31 0.53 -0.36 -2.61
C GLY A 31 0.17 -1.33 -1.48
N GLY A 32 0.48 -0.97 -0.23
CA GLY A 32 0.18 -1.76 0.96
C GLY A 32 -1.27 -1.67 1.45
N GLY A 33 -2.10 -0.80 0.87
CA GLY A 33 -3.53 -0.78 1.17
C GLY A 33 -4.21 -2.12 0.86
N ALA A 34 -5.40 -2.32 1.42
CA ALA A 34 -6.17 -3.54 1.19
C ALA A 34 -6.48 -3.70 -0.32
N LYS A 35 -6.30 -4.92 -0.84
CA LYS A 35 -6.52 -5.22 -2.26
C LYS A 35 -7.95 -4.85 -2.69
N GLY A 36 -8.07 -4.17 -3.83
CA GLY A 36 -9.32 -3.59 -4.32
C GLY A 36 -9.66 -2.22 -3.73
N LYS A 37 -8.84 -1.70 -2.81
CA LYS A 37 -9.04 -0.41 -2.13
C LYS A 37 -7.82 0.53 -2.27
N ARG A 38 -6.98 0.31 -3.29
CA ARG A 38 -5.81 1.15 -3.58
C ARG A 38 -6.10 2.02 -4.80
N PHE A 39 -6.02 3.33 -4.67
CA PHE A 39 -6.50 4.25 -5.71
C PHE A 39 -5.57 5.45 -5.94
N ALA A 40 -5.74 6.12 -7.08
CA ALA A 40 -5.10 7.41 -7.34
C ALA A 40 -6.00 8.34 -8.16
N MET A 41 -5.82 9.66 -8.03
CA MET A 41 -6.45 10.65 -8.92
C MET A 41 -5.83 10.62 -10.33
N PRO A 42 -6.51 11.08 -11.40
CA PRO A 42 -6.13 10.81 -12.79
C PRO A 42 -4.80 11.43 -13.22
N ASN A 43 -4.40 12.54 -12.57
CA ASN A 43 -3.15 13.24 -12.85
C ASN A 43 -2.02 12.87 -11.87
N THR A 44 -2.26 11.91 -10.99
CA THR A 44 -1.26 11.50 -9.98
C THR A 44 -0.06 10.85 -10.66
N ARG A 45 1.15 11.17 -10.19
CA ARG A 45 2.36 10.42 -10.58
C ARG A 45 2.71 9.42 -9.49
N ILE A 46 2.98 8.18 -9.87
CA ILE A 46 3.46 7.13 -8.99
C ILE A 46 4.92 6.86 -9.35
N MET A 47 5.82 6.85 -8.38
CA MET A 47 7.23 6.53 -8.62
C MET A 47 7.74 5.49 -7.63
N ILE A 48 8.43 4.48 -8.14
CA ILE A 48 9.17 3.50 -7.33
C ILE A 48 10.65 3.54 -7.71
N HIS A 49 11.50 3.32 -6.72
CA HIS A 49 12.93 3.16 -6.88
C HIS A 49 13.52 2.39 -5.70
N GLN A 50 14.76 1.95 -5.83
CA GLN A 50 15.48 1.30 -4.75
C GLN A 50 15.73 2.27 -3.60
N PRO A 51 15.84 1.79 -2.35
CA PRO A 51 16.21 2.62 -1.23
C PRO A 51 17.55 3.32 -1.49
N LEU A 52 17.60 4.61 -1.16
CA LEU A 52 18.84 5.37 -1.18
C LEU A 52 19.56 5.21 0.16
N GLY A 53 20.88 5.09 0.11
CA GLY A 53 21.74 4.97 1.28
C GLY A 53 23.14 5.46 0.98
N GLY A 54 23.95 5.57 2.02
CA GLY A 54 25.36 5.91 1.92
C GLY A 54 26.14 5.18 3.01
N ALA A 55 27.43 4.95 2.77
CA ALA A 55 28.32 4.31 3.72
C ALA A 55 29.60 5.13 3.88
N SER A 56 30.04 5.35 5.12
CA SER A 56 31.25 6.11 5.43
C SER A 56 31.78 5.75 6.83
N GLY A 57 33.09 5.89 7.05
CA GLY A 57 33.73 5.56 8.32
C GLY A 57 34.89 4.59 8.14
N GLN A 58 35.18 3.80 9.17
CA GLN A 58 36.17 2.73 9.05
C GLN A 58 35.68 1.65 8.08
N ALA A 59 36.60 0.83 7.56
CA ALA A 59 36.26 -0.23 6.62
C ALA A 59 35.12 -1.15 7.14
N ILE A 60 35.14 -1.47 8.44
CA ILE A 60 34.10 -2.29 9.09
C ILE A 60 32.75 -1.56 9.12
N ASP A 61 32.73 -0.26 9.43
CA ASP A 61 31.49 0.53 9.44
C ASP A 61 30.87 0.60 8.04
N VAL A 62 31.71 0.82 7.02
CA VAL A 62 31.29 0.85 5.61
C VAL A 62 30.68 -0.49 5.21
N GLU A 63 31.30 -1.60 5.61
CA GLU A 63 30.79 -2.94 5.32
C GLU A 63 29.43 -3.19 6.00
N ILE A 64 29.29 -2.84 7.28
CA ILE A 64 28.03 -2.99 8.03
C ILE A 64 26.91 -2.17 7.39
N GLN A 65 27.17 -0.91 7.06
CA GLN A 65 26.19 -0.01 6.44
C GLN A 65 25.80 -0.50 5.03
N ALA A 66 26.76 -0.94 4.23
CA ALA A 66 26.47 -1.50 2.90
C ALA A 66 25.58 -2.75 3.01
N ARG A 67 25.85 -3.64 3.97
CA ARG A 67 25.02 -4.83 4.21
C ARG A 67 23.59 -4.48 4.61
N GLU A 68 23.41 -3.45 5.44
CA GLU A 68 22.09 -2.97 5.85
C GLU A 68 21.31 -2.35 4.68
N VAL A 69 21.97 -1.56 3.82
CA VAL A 69 21.34 -1.02 2.60
C VAL A 69 20.87 -2.15 1.69
N MET A 70 21.67 -3.20 1.51
CA MET A 70 21.29 -4.37 0.72
C MET A 70 20.14 -5.16 1.36
N HIS A 71 20.13 -5.28 2.69
CA HIS A 71 19.01 -5.89 3.42
C HIS A 71 17.70 -5.12 3.17
N ASN A 72 17.73 -3.79 3.32
CA ASN A 72 16.57 -2.92 3.10
C ASN A 72 16.08 -2.98 1.65
N LYS A 73 17.00 -2.94 0.66
CA LYS A 73 16.67 -3.12 -0.76
C LYS A 73 15.90 -4.42 -0.98
N ASN A 74 16.42 -5.55 -0.49
CA ASN A 74 15.76 -6.85 -0.62
C ASN A 74 14.38 -6.88 0.05
N ASN A 75 14.23 -6.25 1.21
CA ASN A 75 12.94 -6.17 1.90
C ASN A 75 11.91 -5.39 1.07
N VAL A 76 12.28 -4.20 0.59
CA VAL A 76 11.42 -3.37 -0.27
C VAL A 76 11.04 -4.09 -1.55
N THR A 77 11.98 -4.76 -2.21
CA THR A 77 11.69 -5.54 -3.43
C THR A 77 10.66 -6.65 -3.15
N ARG A 78 10.79 -7.39 -2.03
CA ARG A 78 9.81 -8.42 -1.65
C ARG A 78 8.42 -7.84 -1.39
N ILE A 79 8.36 -6.71 -0.70
CA ILE A 79 7.09 -6.03 -0.40
C ILE A 79 6.40 -5.60 -1.70
N ILE A 80 7.12 -4.92 -2.60
CA ILE A 80 6.56 -4.49 -3.88
C ILE A 80 6.15 -5.71 -4.71
N SER A 81 6.98 -6.75 -4.79
CA SER A 81 6.66 -8.01 -5.47
C SER A 81 5.37 -8.63 -4.93
N SER A 82 5.20 -8.65 -3.61
CA SER A 82 4.03 -9.23 -2.94
C SER A 82 2.72 -8.53 -3.33
N PHE A 83 2.64 -7.19 -3.23
CA PHE A 83 1.38 -6.49 -3.51
C PHE A 83 1.12 -6.24 -4.99
N THR A 84 2.14 -6.32 -5.85
CA THR A 84 2.00 -6.17 -7.31
C THR A 84 1.73 -7.49 -8.03
N GLY A 85 2.12 -8.61 -7.43
CA GLY A 85 2.10 -9.93 -8.08
C GLY A 85 3.21 -10.15 -9.11
N ARG A 86 4.17 -9.22 -9.22
CA ARG A 86 5.36 -9.36 -10.10
C ARG A 86 6.43 -10.18 -9.39
N SER A 87 7.29 -10.87 -10.16
CA SER A 87 8.41 -11.61 -9.56
C SER A 87 9.41 -10.67 -8.89
N PHE A 88 10.16 -11.20 -7.93
CA PHE A 88 11.19 -10.44 -7.22
C PHE A 88 12.23 -9.86 -8.20
N GLU A 89 12.69 -10.64 -9.17
CA GLU A 89 13.71 -10.25 -10.16
C GLU A 89 13.21 -9.13 -11.07
N GLN A 90 11.92 -9.19 -11.47
CA GLN A 90 11.33 -8.14 -12.28
C GLN A 90 11.25 -6.82 -11.51
N VAL A 91 10.80 -6.87 -10.25
CA VAL A 91 10.75 -5.68 -9.38
C VAL A 91 12.15 -5.14 -9.12
N GLU A 92 13.13 -5.99 -8.83
CA GLU A 92 14.52 -5.57 -8.57
C GLU A 92 15.08 -4.77 -9.74
N LYS A 93 14.82 -5.22 -10.97
CA LYS A 93 15.22 -4.51 -12.19
C LYS A 93 14.45 -3.20 -12.37
N ASP A 94 13.15 -3.22 -12.12
CA ASP A 94 12.27 -2.07 -12.33
C ASP A 94 12.54 -0.92 -11.34
N ILE A 95 13.03 -1.22 -10.12
CA ILE A 95 13.35 -0.21 -9.11
C ILE A 95 14.81 0.23 -9.15
N ASP A 96 15.67 -0.32 -10.00
CA ASP A 96 17.10 0.06 -10.01
C ASP A 96 17.30 1.56 -10.31
N ARG A 97 16.39 2.17 -11.06
CA ARG A 97 16.32 3.62 -11.27
C ARG A 97 14.90 4.10 -11.01
N ASP A 98 14.75 5.42 -10.96
CA ASP A 98 13.46 6.06 -10.82
C ASP A 98 12.52 5.61 -11.95
N ARG A 99 11.47 4.89 -11.58
CA ARG A 99 10.41 4.46 -12.49
C ARG A 99 9.15 5.24 -12.20
N TYR A 100 8.86 6.23 -13.04
CA TYR A 100 7.62 7.01 -12.97
C TYR A 100 6.51 6.37 -13.80
N MET A 101 5.30 6.39 -13.25
CA MET A 101 4.09 5.82 -13.83
C MET A 101 2.94 6.81 -13.70
N SER A 102 2.08 6.82 -14.71
CA SER A 102 0.72 7.33 -14.63
C SER A 102 -0.15 6.42 -13.75
N PRO A 103 -1.35 6.84 -13.35
CA PRO A 103 -2.24 5.98 -12.57
C PRO A 103 -2.62 4.71 -13.33
N ILE A 104 -2.83 4.80 -14.64
CA ILE A 104 -3.17 3.63 -15.49
C ILE A 104 -2.01 2.64 -15.50
N GLU A 105 -0.79 3.10 -15.78
CA GLU A 105 0.41 2.26 -15.72
C GLU A 105 0.61 1.67 -14.32
N ALA A 106 0.26 2.39 -13.25
CA ALA A 106 0.35 1.88 -11.88
C ALA A 106 -0.70 0.81 -11.57
N VAL A 107 -1.88 0.85 -12.20
CA VAL A 107 -2.86 -0.26 -12.16
C VAL A 107 -2.30 -1.48 -12.88
N GLU A 108 -1.80 -1.31 -14.10
CA GLU A 108 -1.17 -2.39 -14.88
C GLU A 108 0.08 -2.97 -14.18
N TYR A 109 0.78 -2.14 -13.42
CA TYR A 109 1.91 -2.58 -12.61
C TYR A 109 1.46 -3.37 -11.36
N GLY A 110 0.23 -3.16 -10.88
CA GLY A 110 -0.34 -3.78 -9.69
C GLY A 110 -0.14 -3.00 -8.40
N ILE A 111 0.27 -1.73 -8.47
CA ILE A 111 0.47 -0.86 -7.29
C ILE A 111 -0.88 -0.36 -6.76
N ILE A 112 -1.80 -0.03 -7.66
CA ILE A 112 -3.15 0.40 -7.33
C ILE A 112 -4.18 -0.44 -8.08
N ASP A 113 -5.43 -0.39 -7.64
CA ASP A 113 -6.54 -1.17 -8.20
C ASP A 113 -7.47 -0.33 -9.11
N GLY A 114 -7.42 1.00 -8.99
CA GLY A 114 -8.22 1.87 -9.83
C GLY A 114 -7.85 3.35 -9.79
N VAL A 115 -8.44 4.11 -10.70
CA VAL A 115 -8.28 5.57 -10.79
C VAL A 115 -9.61 6.22 -10.41
N ILE A 116 -9.58 7.19 -9.49
CA ILE A 116 -10.78 7.94 -9.08
C ILE A 116 -10.92 9.16 -9.99
N ASP A 117 -12.05 9.31 -10.68
CA ASP A 117 -12.39 10.51 -11.43
C ASP A 117 -13.81 10.99 -11.09
N ARG A 118 -13.92 12.21 -10.54
CA ARG A 118 -15.16 12.82 -10.04
C ARG A 118 -15.87 11.94 -8.98
N ASP A 119 -17.07 11.46 -9.29
CA ASP A 119 -17.90 10.57 -8.45
C ASP A 119 -17.78 9.09 -8.84
N SER A 120 -16.97 8.78 -9.86
CA SER A 120 -16.76 7.43 -10.37
C SER A 120 -15.37 6.92 -10.04
N ILE A 121 -15.32 5.78 -9.36
CA ILE A 121 -14.11 4.95 -9.41
C ILE A 121 -14.12 4.34 -10.81
N ILE A 122 -13.01 4.44 -11.54
CA ILE A 122 -12.75 3.69 -12.77
C ILE A 122 -11.89 2.48 -12.36
N PRO A 123 -12.51 1.38 -11.91
CA PRO A 123 -11.78 0.15 -11.65
C PRO A 123 -11.57 -0.56 -13.00
N LEU A 124 -10.34 -0.97 -13.30
CA LEU A 124 -10.05 -1.79 -14.50
C LEU A 124 -10.41 -3.27 -14.29
N MET A 125 -10.77 -3.65 -13.06
CA MET A 125 -11.29 -4.97 -12.70
C MET A 125 -12.69 -4.83 -12.09
N PRO A 126 -13.55 -5.88 -12.15
CA PRO A 126 -14.80 -5.84 -11.39
C PRO A 126 -14.46 -5.66 -9.91
N VAL A 127 -14.98 -4.59 -9.32
CA VAL A 127 -14.94 -4.39 -7.87
C VAL A 127 -15.57 -5.63 -7.26
N PRO A 128 -14.94 -6.32 -6.28
CA PRO A 128 -15.67 -7.31 -5.50
C PRO A 128 -16.97 -6.65 -5.02
N GLU A 129 -18.11 -7.36 -5.13
CA GLU A 129 -19.42 -6.82 -4.74
C GLU A 129 -19.27 -6.03 -3.45
N LYS A 130 -19.80 -4.79 -3.43
CA LYS A 130 -19.73 -3.89 -2.27
C LYS A 130 -19.88 -4.73 -1.01
N VAL A 131 -18.82 -4.80 -0.19
CA VAL A 131 -18.90 -5.45 1.13
C VAL A 131 -20.10 -4.81 1.80
N LYS A 132 -21.16 -5.59 2.02
CA LYS A 132 -22.34 -5.10 2.74
C LYS A 132 -21.80 -4.64 4.09
N SER A 133 -21.95 -3.34 4.35
CA SER A 133 -21.62 -2.78 5.64
C SER A 133 -22.33 -3.61 6.70
N THR A 134 -21.58 -4.24 7.60
CA THR A 134 -22.14 -4.84 8.82
C THR A 134 -22.66 -3.77 9.77
N LEU A 135 -22.32 -2.50 9.51
CA LEU A 135 -22.72 -1.33 10.28
C LEU A 135 -23.92 -0.65 9.63
N ASN A 136 -25.04 -0.57 10.36
CA ASN A 136 -26.21 0.20 9.99
C ASN A 136 -26.12 1.60 10.60
N TYR A 137 -25.78 2.60 9.79
CA TYR A 137 -25.60 3.98 10.24
C TYR A 137 -26.84 4.59 10.89
N GLU A 138 -28.05 4.19 10.49
CA GLU A 138 -29.28 4.66 11.11
C GLU A 138 -29.48 4.08 12.52
N GLU A 139 -29.01 2.87 12.79
CA GLU A 139 -29.04 2.28 14.13
C GLU A 139 -27.94 2.86 15.03
N ILE A 140 -26.75 3.10 14.47
CA ILE A 140 -25.60 3.70 15.19
C ILE A 140 -25.92 5.13 15.64
N SER A 141 -26.63 5.91 14.80
CA SER A 141 -27.04 7.28 15.16
C SER A 141 -28.11 7.31 16.27
N LYS A 142 -28.90 6.24 16.42
CA LYS A 142 -29.93 6.13 17.46
C LYS A 142 -29.35 5.73 18.81
N ASP A 143 -28.28 4.94 18.84
CA ASP A 143 -27.56 4.60 20.07
C ASP A 143 -26.03 4.51 19.86
N PRO A 144 -25.32 5.63 20.03
CA PRO A 144 -23.87 5.71 19.85
C PRO A 144 -23.07 4.82 20.81
N ARG A 145 -23.65 4.44 21.96
CA ARG A 145 -22.94 3.64 22.98
C ARG A 145 -22.77 2.19 22.52
N LYS A 146 -23.75 1.67 21.80
CA LYS A 146 -23.73 0.31 21.25
C LYS A 146 -22.64 0.10 20.20
N PHE A 147 -22.21 1.18 19.54
CA PHE A 147 -21.05 1.18 18.63
C PHE A 147 -19.70 1.23 19.37
N LEU A 148 -19.64 1.93 20.50
CA LEU A 148 -18.43 2.02 21.33
C LEU A 148 -18.18 0.76 22.17
N THR A 149 -19.24 0.01 22.48
CA THR A 149 -19.20 -1.28 23.17
C THR A 149 -20.10 -2.28 22.45
N PRO A 150 -19.66 -2.81 21.29
CA PRO A 150 -20.42 -3.86 20.62
C PRO A 150 -20.41 -5.13 21.47
N ASP A 151 -21.57 -5.78 21.62
CA ASP A 151 -21.64 -7.16 22.10
C ASP A 151 -21.11 -8.05 20.97
N ILE A 152 -19.87 -8.49 21.11
CA ILE A 152 -19.22 -9.41 20.17
C ILE A 152 -19.39 -10.82 20.77
N PRO A 153 -20.11 -11.72 20.09
CA PRO A 153 -20.21 -13.12 20.50
C PRO A 153 -18.80 -13.75 20.63
N ASP A 154 -18.59 -14.57 21.66
CA ASP A 154 -17.27 -15.16 21.97
C ASP A 154 -16.69 -15.99 20.79
N ASP A 155 -17.53 -16.46 19.88
CA ASP A 155 -17.19 -17.20 18.67
C ASP A 155 -16.60 -16.34 17.54
N GLU A 156 -16.72 -15.01 17.58
CA GLU A 156 -16.10 -14.08 16.63
C GLU A 156 -14.76 -13.48 17.12
N ILE A 157 -14.29 -13.89 18.31
CA ILE A 157 -13.07 -13.34 18.94
C ILE A 157 -11.78 -14.10 18.52
N TYR A 158 -11.88 -15.21 17.78
CA TYR A 158 -10.72 -16.02 17.34
C TYR A 158 -10.45 -15.97 15.84
#